data_AF-A0A3D5T0N9-F1
#
_entry.id   AF-A0A3D5T0N9-F1
#
_cell.length_a   1.000
_cell.length_b   1.000
_cell.length_c   1.000
_cell.angle_alpha   90.00
_cell.angle_beta   90.00
_cell.angle_gamma   90.00
#
_symmetry.space_group_name_H-M   'P 1'
#
loop_
_entity.id
_entity.type
_entity.pdbx_description
1 polymer ?
#
loop_
_entity_poly.entity_id
_entity_poly.type
_entity_poly.pdbx_seq_one_letter_code
_entity_poly.pdbx_strand_id
1 'polypeptide(L)' 'MSAASEAIETVQPDAPVIACAGLRKVFYQGRVEVPVLLGVDLEIGRGERLAIVGASGSGK' A
#
# COMPACT_ATOMS: atom_id res chain seq x y z
N MET A 1 -1.34 -12.49 -37.22
CA MET A 1 -0.85 -13.54 -36.31
C MET A 1 0.34 -12.97 -35.58
N SER A 2 0.12 -12.38 -34.40
CA SER A 2 1.18 -11.91 -33.51
C SER A 2 0.71 -12.27 -32.12
N ALA A 3 1.19 -13.41 -31.62
CA ALA A 3 0.92 -13.84 -30.26
C ALA A 3 1.49 -12.77 -29.32
N ALA A 4 0.61 -12.09 -28.58
CA ALA A 4 1.01 -11.36 -27.39
C ALA A 4 1.57 -12.41 -26.43
N SER A 5 2.89 -12.49 -26.35
CA SER A 5 3.55 -13.25 -25.31
C SER A 5 3.22 -12.55 -24.01
N GLU A 6 2.22 -13.05 -23.29
CA GLU A 6 2.05 -12.75 -21.87
C GLU A 6 3.35 -13.20 -21.19
N ALA A 7 4.26 -12.25 -20.99
CA ALA A 7 5.43 -12.46 -20.19
C ALA A 7 4.92 -12.86 -18.81
N ILE A 8 5.23 -14.09 -18.41
CA ILE A 8 5.03 -14.51 -17.04
C ILE A 8 5.88 -13.53 -16.22
N GLU A 9 5.21 -12.61 -15.52
CA GLU A 9 5.89 -11.65 -14.66
C GLU A 9 6.60 -12.47 -13.59
N THR A 10 7.91 -12.65 -13.77
CA THR A 10 8.73 -13.38 -12.81
C THR A 10 8.69 -12.55 -11.53
N VAL A 11 7.94 -13.02 -10.52
CA VAL A 11 7.96 -12.43 -9.19
C VAL A 11 9.42 -12.41 -8.75
N GLN A 12 10.02 -11.22 -8.76
CA GLN A 12 11.40 -11.10 -8.32
C GLN A 12 11.46 -11.52 -6.86
N PRO A 13 12.39 -12.42 -6.49
CA PRO A 13 12.41 -13.01 -5.15
C PRO A 13 12.54 -11.94 -4.05
N ASP A 14 13.17 -10.81 -4.39
CA ASP A 14 13.42 -9.67 -3.50
C ASP A 14 12.44 -8.50 -3.69
N ALA A 15 11.46 -8.60 -4.60
CA ALA A 15 10.45 -7.56 -4.74
C ALA A 15 9.54 -7.53 -3.49
N PRO A 16 9.11 -6.34 -3.06
CA PRO A 16 8.15 -6.22 -1.96
C PRO A 16 6.86 -6.95 -2.32
N VAL A 17 6.33 -7.71 -1.37
CA VAL A 17 5.06 -8.45 -1.53
C VAL A 17 3.86 -7.58 -1.20
N ILE A 18 4.06 -6.49 -0.45
CA ILE A 18 3.08 -5.42 -0.22
C ILE A 18 3.82 -4.11 -0.47
N ALA A 19 3.26 -3.25 -1.31
CA ALA A 19 3.81 -1.93 -1.60
C ALA A 19 2.71 -0.89 -1.79
N CYS A 20 2.92 0.33 -1.31
CA CYS A 20 2.13 1.50 -1.67
C CYS A 20 3.01 2.75 -1.73
N ALA A 21 2.61 3.69 -2.58
CA ALA A 21 3.24 4.99 -2.71
C ALA A 21 2.17 6.09 -2.67
N GLY A 22 2.39 7.12 -1.86
CA GLY A 22 1.49 8.26 -1.69
C GLY A 22 0.11 7.88 -1.18
N LEU A 23 -0.03 6.80 -0.40
CA LEU A 23 -1.33 6.31 0.05
C LEU A 23 -2.05 7.38 0.88
N ARG A 24 -3.22 7.78 0.39
CA ARG A 24 -4.11 8.75 1.03
C ARG A 24 -5.45 8.10 1.31
N LYS A 25 -6.05 8.47 2.43
CA LYS A 25 -7.39 8.02 2.80
C LYS A 25 -8.11 9.15 3.49
N VAL A 26 -9.33 9.38 3.04
CA VAL A 26 -10.29 10.32 3.62
C VAL A 26 -11.55 9.54 3.98
N PHE A 27 -12.07 9.80 5.18
CA PHE A 27 -13.41 9.41 5.57
C PHE A 27 -14.33 10.64 5.53
N TYR A 28 -15.63 10.41 5.48
CA TYR A 28 -16.62 11.49 5.45
C TYR A 28 -17.50 11.41 6.71
N GLN A 29 -17.59 12.53 7.42
CA GLN A 29 -18.57 12.72 8.49
C GLN A 29 -19.64 13.70 7.98
N GLY A 30 -20.68 13.13 7.38
CA GLY A 30 -21.65 13.90 6.60
C GLY A 30 -20.97 14.55 5.40
N ARG A 31 -20.90 15.88 5.39
CA ARG A 31 -20.22 16.66 4.34
C ARG A 31 -18.77 17.03 4.67
N VAL A 32 -18.29 16.69 5.86
CA VAL A 32 -16.94 17.02 6.31
C VAL A 32 -15.97 15.92 5.92
N GLU A 33 -14.91 16.29 5.21
CA GLU A 33 -13.78 15.40 4.94
C GLU A 33 -12.89 15.26 6.17
N VAL A 34 -12.54 14.02 6.49
CA VAL A 34 -11.64 13.66 7.57
C VAL A 34 -10.46 12.88 6.97
N PRO A 35 -9.37 13.56 6.61
CA PRO A 35 -8.17 12.91 6.10
C PRO A 35 -7.48 12.12 7.22
N VAL A 36 -7.22 10.84 6.98
CA VAL A 36 -6.59 9.92 7.95
C VAL A 36 -5.23 9.40 7.51
N LEU A 37 -4.98 9.29 6.20
CA LEU A 37 -3.64 9.03 5.66
C LEU A 37 -3.26 10.19 4.73
N LEU A 38 -2.07 10.76 4.95
CA LEU A 38 -1.63 12.01 4.33
C LEU A 38 -0.61 11.82 3.20
N GLY A 39 -0.51 10.61 2.65
CA GLY A 39 0.52 10.21 1.70
C GLY A 39 1.56 9.35 2.40
N VAL A 40 1.26 8.06 2.53
CA VAL A 40 2.14 7.06 3.14
C VAL A 40 2.79 6.22 2.05
N ASP A 41 4.11 6.07 2.15
CA ASP A 41 4.88 5.11 1.37
C ASP A 41 5.21 3.93 2.28
N LEU A 42 4.96 2.69 1.82
CA LEU A 42 5.22 1.49 2.59
C LEU A 42 5.59 0.34 1.65
N GLU A 43 6.65 -0.39 1.97
CA GLU A 43 7.04 -1.62 1.32
C GLU A 43 7.26 -2.69 2.40
N ILE A 44 6.81 -3.92 2.13
CA ILE A 44 7.02 -5.07 3.01
C ILE A 44 7.54 -6.23 2.16
N GLY A 45 8.72 -6.73 2.53
CA GLY A 45 9.37 -7.85 1.88
C GLY A 45 8.76 -9.21 2.25
N ARG A 46 9.14 -10.25 1.50
CA ARG A 46 8.68 -11.61 1.76
C ARG A 46 9.21 -12.13 3.09
N GLY A 47 8.31 -12.58 3.97
CA GLY A 47 8.67 -13.09 5.30
C GLY A 47 8.99 -12.00 6.33
N GLU A 48 8.91 -10.73 5.92
CA GLU A 48 9.07 -9.59 6.83
C GLU A 48 7.88 -9.51 7.80
N ARG A 49 8.17 -9.13 9.05
CA ARG A 49 7.17 -8.87 10.09
C ARG A 49 7.27 -7.41 10.49
N LEU A 50 6.24 -6.65 10.16
CA LEU A 50 6.13 -5.23 10.48
C LEU A 50 5.00 -5.00 11.50
N ALA A 51 5.22 -4.09 12.44
CA ALA A 51 4.21 -3.65 13.40
C ALA A 51 3.89 -2.17 13.17
N ILE A 52 2.60 -1.85 13.07
CA ILE A 52 2.12 -0.47 13.00
C ILE A 52 1.69 -0.04 14.40
N VAL A 53 2.34 0.99 14.96
CA VAL A 53 2.10 1.49 16.32
C VAL A 53 1.90 3.01 16.34
N GLY A 54 1.24 3.53 17.38
CA GLY A 54 0.80 4.93 17.42
C GLY A 54 -0.46 5.16 18.26
N ALA A 55 -0.74 6.43 18.57
CA ALA A 55 -1.87 6.85 19.41
C ALA A 55 -3.25 6.58 18.78
N SER A 56 -4.32 6.64 19.58
CA SER A 56 -5.70 6.54 19.05
C SER A 56 -5.93 7.63 17.98
N GLY A 57 -6.51 7.25 16.83
CA GLY A 57 -6.80 8.16 15.72
C GLY A 57 -5.64 8.46 14.76
N SER A 58 -4.46 7.89 14.95
CA SER A 58 -3.28 8.22 14.11
C SER A 58 -3.27 7.62 12.70
N GLY A 59 -4.32 6.88 12.30
CA GLY A 59 -4.36 6.23 10.98
C GLY A 59 -3.49 4.98 10.86
N LYS A 60 -3.25 4.27 11.97
CA LYS A 60 -2.73 2.89 11.92
C LYS A 60 -3.70 1.96 11.21
#